data_AF-A0A2V8X2B5-F1
#
_entry.id   AF-A0A2V8X2B5-F1
#
_cell.length_a   1.000
_cell.length_b   1.000
_cell.length_c   1.000
_cell.angle_alpha   90.00
_cell.angle_beta   90.00
_cell.angle_gamma   90.00
#
_symmetry.space_group_name_H-M   'P 1'
#
loop_
_entity.id
_entity.type
_entity.pdbx_description
1 polymer ?
#
loop_
_entity_poly.entity_id
_entity_poly.type
_entity_poly.pdbx_seq_one_letter_code
_entity_poly.pdbx_strand_id
1 'polypeptide(L)'
;MKPAYTTLLNKYYVDELYAAAIVKPLLWISTNVLWKAADVAGIDGAVNGIAEGATAIGDGVRHAQSGNTRSYAVWVVVGALVVMAVIFFWPFGGKAVVGMVH
;
A
#
# COMPACT_ATOMS: atom_id res chain seq x y z
N MET A 1 -64.52 21.06 30.27
CA MET A 1 -63.75 21.39 29.04
C MET A 1 -62.34 20.79 29.14
N LYS A 2 -62.19 19.46 28.96
CA LYS A 2 -60.91 18.74 29.08
C LYS A 2 -60.64 17.59 28.07
N PRO A 3 -61.35 17.43 26.92
CA PRO A 3 -60.90 16.47 25.91
C PRO A 3 -60.04 17.11 24.79
N ALA A 4 -60.05 18.45 24.64
CA ALA A 4 -59.31 19.15 23.59
C ALA A 4 -57.82 19.37 23.93
N TYR A 5 -57.47 19.47 25.21
CA TYR A 5 -56.08 19.70 25.63
C TYR A 5 -55.25 18.41 25.61
N THR A 6 -55.87 17.25 25.85
CA THR A 6 -55.22 15.94 25.75
C THR A 6 -54.99 15.50 24.30
N THR A 7 -55.79 16.01 23.36
CA THR A 7 -55.55 15.81 21.92
C THR A 7 -54.47 16.74 21.37
N LEU A 8 -54.30 17.94 21.92
CA LEU A 8 -53.13 18.78 21.64
C LEU A 8 -51.84 18.28 22.31
N LEU A 9 -51.94 17.54 23.41
CA LEU A 9 -50.82 16.82 24.04
C LEU A 9 -50.43 15.56 23.24
N ASN A 10 -51.41 14.88 22.63
CA ASN A 10 -51.20 13.91 21.55
C ASN A 10 -50.93 14.64 20.24
N LYS A 11 -49.91 15.52 20.23
CA LYS A 11 -49.37 16.23 19.07
C LYS A 11 -48.84 15.20 18.08
N TYR A 12 -49.84 14.65 17.39
CA TYR A 12 -49.89 13.66 16.36
C TYR A 12 -49.01 12.44 16.59
N TYR A 13 -49.64 11.27 16.71
CA TYR A 13 -49.08 9.95 16.40
C TYR A 13 -48.17 9.91 15.15
N VAL A 14 -48.17 10.96 14.32
CA VAL A 14 -47.18 11.25 13.29
C VAL A 14 -45.75 11.30 13.83
N ASP A 15 -45.44 11.91 14.98
CA ASP A 15 -44.04 11.93 15.48
C ASP A 15 -43.58 10.53 15.89
N GLU A 16 -44.43 9.75 16.55
CA GLU A 16 -44.12 8.37 16.94
C GLU A 16 -44.11 7.41 15.74
N LEU A 17 -45.03 7.57 14.79
CA LEU A 17 -45.08 6.79 13.56
C LEU A 17 -43.90 7.14 12.65
N TYR A 18 -43.52 8.41 12.54
CA TYR A 18 -42.35 8.84 11.79
C TYR A 18 -41.06 8.35 12.46
N ALA A 19 -40.98 8.44 13.80
CA ALA A 19 -39.88 7.87 14.54
C ALA A 19 -39.78 6.35 14.33
N ALA A 20 -40.91 5.63 14.32
CA ALA A 20 -40.93 4.18 14.16
C ALA A 20 -40.68 3.71 12.72
N ALA A 21 -41.28 4.39 11.74
CA ALA A 21 -41.26 3.99 10.33
C ALA A 21 -40.06 4.54 9.56
N ILE A 22 -39.51 5.69 9.97
CA ILE A 22 -38.40 6.35 9.28
C ILE A 22 -37.14 6.31 10.15
N VAL A 23 -37.19 6.86 11.37
CA VAL A 23 -35.98 7.10 12.18
C VAL A 23 -35.36 5.80 12.69
N LYS A 24 -36.16 4.89 13.27
CA LYS A 24 -35.67 3.59 13.77
C LYS A 24 -35.02 2.73 12.68
N PRO A 25 -35.62 2.51 11.49
CA PRO A 25 -34.97 1.76 10.43
C PRO A 25 -33.74 2.47 9.87
N LEU A 26 -33.75 3.81 9.71
CA LEU A 26 -32.55 4.56 9.30
C LEU A 26 -31.41 4.45 10.30
N LEU A 27 -31.70 4.56 11.60
CA LEU A 27 -30.72 4.33 12.66
C LEU A 27 -30.19 2.91 12.59
N TRP A 28 -31.07 1.91 12.43
CA TRP A 28 -30.65 0.52 12.33
C TRP A 28 -29.72 0.28 11.13
N ILE A 29 -30.04 0.84 9.96
CA ILE A 29 -29.19 0.76 8.75
C ILE A 29 -27.86 1.49 9.00
N SER A 30 -27.90 2.67 9.61
CA SER A 30 -26.70 3.45 9.93
C SER A 30 -25.75 2.67 10.84
N THR A 31 -26.27 2.13 11.95
CA THR A 31 -25.46 1.45 12.96
C THR A 31 -25.02 0.05 12.52
N ASN A 32 -25.83 -0.68 11.76
CA ASN A 32 -25.51 -2.07 11.39
C ASN A 32 -24.87 -2.22 10.02
N VAL A 33 -25.20 -1.35 9.06
CA VAL A 33 -24.78 -1.50 7.67
C VAL A 33 -23.73 -0.46 7.32
N LEU A 34 -23.98 0.82 7.53
CA LEU A 34 -23.03 1.88 7.18
C LEU A 34 -21.77 1.82 8.04
N TRP A 35 -21.91 1.68 9.36
CA TRP A 35 -20.74 1.59 10.24
C TRP A 35 -19.89 0.34 9.92
N LYS A 36 -20.51 -0.83 9.80
CA LYS A 36 -19.78 -2.05 9.44
C LYS A 36 -19.18 -1.97 8.04
N ALA A 37 -19.94 -1.51 7.05
CA ALA A 37 -19.41 -1.39 5.69
C ALA A 37 -18.27 -0.37 5.60
N ALA A 38 -18.35 0.75 6.30
CA ALA A 38 -17.28 1.75 6.31
C ALA A 38 -16.03 1.24 7.03
N ASP A 39 -16.18 0.63 8.20
CA ASP A 39 -15.05 0.14 9.01
C ASP A 39 -14.42 -1.11 8.39
N VAL A 40 -15.23 -2.09 7.98
CA VAL A 40 -14.77 -3.33 7.32
C VAL A 40 -14.21 -3.02 5.94
N ALA A 41 -14.90 -2.26 5.08
CA ALA A 41 -14.35 -1.96 3.75
C ALA A 41 -13.13 -1.03 3.82
N GLY A 42 -13.08 -0.12 4.79
CA GLY A 42 -11.94 0.78 4.98
C GLY A 42 -10.72 0.05 5.52
N ILE A 43 -10.87 -0.64 6.65
CA ILE A 43 -9.76 -1.31 7.33
C ILE A 43 -9.37 -2.60 6.60
N ASP A 44 -10.32 -3.51 6.36
CA ASP A 44 -9.99 -4.78 5.70
C ASP A 44 -9.59 -4.55 4.23
N GLY A 45 -10.22 -3.59 3.55
CA GLY A 45 -9.83 -3.22 2.19
C GLY A 45 -8.42 -2.64 2.11
N ALA A 46 -8.04 -1.77 3.05
CA ALA A 46 -6.69 -1.22 3.08
C ALA A 46 -5.65 -2.30 3.43
N VAL A 47 -5.91 -3.14 4.44
CA VAL A 47 -4.98 -4.19 4.85
C VAL A 47 -4.80 -5.25 3.75
N ASN A 48 -5.89 -5.73 3.16
CA ASN A 48 -5.83 -6.71 2.07
C ASN A 48 -5.16 -6.12 0.83
N GLY A 49 -5.45 -4.86 0.50
CA GLY A 49 -4.82 -4.17 -0.63
C GLY A 49 -3.31 -3.97 -0.44
N ILE A 50 -2.86 -3.65 0.78
CA ILE A 50 -1.43 -3.56 1.11
C ILE A 50 -0.78 -4.95 1.03
N ALA A 51 -1.43 -5.99 1.56
CA ALA A 51 -0.91 -7.34 1.53
C ALA A 51 -0.78 -7.86 0.08
N GLU A 52 -1.83 -7.75 -0.72
CA GLU A 52 -1.81 -8.12 -2.14
C GLU A 52 -0.79 -7.31 -2.94
N GLY A 53 -0.69 -6.01 -2.69
CA GLY A 53 0.32 -5.15 -3.32
C GLY A 53 1.75 -5.58 -2.97
N ALA A 54 2.02 -5.86 -1.70
CA ALA A 54 3.32 -6.34 -1.25
C ALA A 54 3.67 -7.70 -1.88
N THR A 55 2.71 -8.63 -1.94
CA THR A 55 2.90 -9.94 -2.58
C THR A 55 3.14 -9.79 -4.09
N ALA A 56 2.37 -8.96 -4.79
CA ALA A 56 2.53 -8.71 -6.22
C ALA A 56 3.89 -8.08 -6.56
N ILE A 57 4.35 -7.13 -5.73
CA ILE A 57 5.69 -6.54 -5.87
C ILE A 57 6.77 -7.61 -5.63
N GLY A 58 6.63 -8.39 -4.56
CA GLY A 58 7.56 -9.47 -4.22
C GLY A 58 7.66 -10.51 -5.35
N ASP A 59 6.54 -10.92 -5.92
CA ASP A 59 6.49 -11.84 -7.04
C ASP A 59 7.05 -11.24 -8.33
N GLY A 60 6.78 -9.97 -8.62
CA GLY A 60 7.37 -9.26 -9.76
C GLY A 60 8.90 -9.17 -9.65
N VAL A 61 9.41 -8.83 -8.47
CA VAL A 61 10.86 -8.81 -8.17
C VAL A 61 11.44 -10.22 -8.28
N ARG A 62 10.77 -11.23 -7.73
CA ARG A 62 11.20 -12.63 -7.80
C ARG A 62 11.24 -13.14 -9.24
N HIS A 63 10.27 -12.78 -10.07
CA HIS A 63 10.25 -13.15 -11.50
C HIS A 63 11.34 -12.43 -12.29
N ALA A 64 11.62 -11.17 -11.96
CA ALA A 64 12.72 -10.42 -12.54
C ALA A 64 14.10 -10.98 -12.11
N GLN A 65 14.21 -11.51 -10.88
CA GLN A 65 15.44 -12.11 -10.37
C GLN A 65 15.63 -13.58 -10.81
N SER A 66 14.57 -14.38 -10.92
CA SER A 66 14.65 -15.82 -11.22
C SER A 66 15.06 -16.12 -12.66
N GLY A 67 14.76 -15.21 -13.61
CA GLY A 67 15.11 -15.37 -15.02
C GLY A 67 16.50 -14.89 -15.41
N ASN A 68 17.18 -14.09 -14.58
CA ASN A 68 18.40 -13.37 -14.98
C ASN A 68 19.63 -13.59 -14.07
N THR A 69 19.66 -14.66 -13.27
CA THR A 69 20.90 -15.11 -12.60
C THR A 69 22.08 -15.32 -13.58
N ARG A 70 21.81 -15.39 -14.89
CA ARG A 70 22.81 -15.45 -15.96
C ARG A 70 23.54 -14.11 -16.24
N SER A 71 23.00 -12.94 -15.88
CA SER A 71 23.61 -11.65 -16.28
C SER A 71 24.26 -10.85 -15.14
N TYR A 72 24.51 -11.46 -13.98
CA TYR A 72 25.47 -10.92 -13.01
C TYR A 72 26.88 -11.43 -13.25
N ALA A 73 27.03 -12.66 -13.75
CA ALA A 73 28.32 -13.27 -14.04
C ALA A 73 29.13 -12.45 -15.07
N VAL A 74 28.45 -11.87 -16.07
CA VAL A 74 29.07 -11.02 -17.09
C VAL A 74 29.70 -9.77 -16.46
N TRP A 75 28.95 -9.06 -15.62
CA TRP A 75 29.45 -7.85 -14.96
C TRP A 75 30.57 -8.15 -13.95
N VAL A 76 30.49 -9.28 -13.24
CA VAL A 76 31.56 -9.75 -12.35
C VAL A 76 32.85 -10.07 -13.12
N VAL A 77 32.73 -10.76 -14.27
CA VAL A 77 33.88 -11.08 -15.12
C VAL A 77 34.50 -9.83 -15.72
N VAL A 78 33.69 -8.88 -16.21
CA VAL A 78 34.17 -7.59 -16.73
C VAL A 78 34.90 -6.82 -15.63
N GLY A 79 34.35 -6.74 -14.41
CA GLY A 79 35.00 -6.10 -13.27
C GLY A 79 36.33 -6.74 -12.91
N ALA A 80 36.40 -8.08 -12.88
CA ALA A 80 37.64 -8.81 -12.62
C ALA A 80 38.72 -8.52 -13.68
N LEU A 81 38.34 -8.48 -14.96
CA LEU A 81 39.25 -8.14 -16.06
C LEU A 81 39.81 -6.72 -15.94
N VAL A 82 38.97 -5.74 -15.57
CA VAL A 82 39.40 -4.35 -15.36
C VAL A 82 40.39 -4.26 -14.19
N VAL A 83 40.11 -4.89 -13.05
CA VAL A 83 41.01 -4.88 -11.89
C VAL A 83 42.36 -5.52 -12.23
N MET A 84 42.35 -6.66 -12.92
CA MET A 84 43.59 -7.30 -13.38
C MET A 84 44.38 -6.40 -14.33
N ALA A 85 43.71 -5.76 -15.28
CA ALA A 85 44.36 -4.82 -16.20
C ALA A 85 44.98 -3.64 -15.43
N VAL A 86 44.25 -3.03 -14.50
CA VAL A 86 44.78 -1.94 -13.69
C VAL A 86 46.03 -2.38 -12.92
N ILE A 87 45.98 -3.50 -12.19
CA ILE A 87 47.13 -3.99 -11.41
C ILE A 87 48.33 -4.31 -12.31
N PHE A 88 48.09 -4.94 -13.47
CA PHE A 88 49.15 -5.33 -14.38
C PHE A 88 49.79 -4.14 -15.08
N PHE A 89 49.00 -3.16 -15.54
CA PHE A 89 49.49 -2.00 -16.30
C PHE A 89 49.95 -0.82 -15.41
N TRP A 90 49.50 -0.74 -14.16
CA TRP A 90 49.93 0.26 -13.16
C TRP A 90 51.46 0.36 -13.00
N PRO A 91 52.23 -0.73 -12.84
CA PRO A 91 53.69 -0.65 -12.72
C PRO A 91 54.41 -0.31 -14.04
N PHE A 92 53.76 -0.39 -15.20
CA PHE A 92 54.37 0.03 -16.48
C PHE A 92 54.15 1.52 -16.76
N GLY A 93 52.97 2.06 -16.41
CA GLY A 93 52.69 3.49 -16.52
C GLY A 93 53.49 4.34 -15.54
N GLY A 94 53.65 3.88 -14.29
CA GLY A 94 54.42 4.60 -13.27
C GLY A 94 55.93 4.66 -13.56
N LYS A 95 56.50 3.59 -14.13
CA LYS A 95 57.94 3.55 -14.50
C LYS A 95 58.28 4.46 -15.69
N ALA A 96 57.37 4.62 -16.64
CA ALA A 96 57.55 5.52 -17.78
C ALA A 96 57.54 7.00 -17.38
N VAL A 97 56.71 7.38 -16.39
CA VAL A 97 56.63 8.76 -15.88
C VAL A 97 57.81 9.10 -14.96
N VAL A 98 58.24 8.18 -14.09
CA VAL A 98 59.36 8.40 -13.16
C VAL A 98 60.72 8.40 -13.87
N GLY A 99 60.89 7.61 -14.94
CA GLY A 99 62.12 7.57 -15.73
C GLY A 99 62.36 8.80 -16.62
N MET A 100 61.35 9.66 -16.84
CA MET A 100 61.48 10.90 -17.61
C MET A 100 61.88 12.12 -16.76
N VAL A 101 61.90 11.99 -15.42
CA VAL A 101 62.16 13.08 -14.47
C VAL A 101 63.59 13.01 -13.88
N HIS A 102 64.41 12.06 -14.30
CA HIS A 102 65.83 11.94 -13.92
C HIS A 102 66.76 12.22 -15.09
#